data_AF-A0A2S2C0A7-F1
#
_entry.id   AF-A0A2S2C0A7-F1
#
_cell.length_a   1.000
_cell.length_b   1.000
_cell.length_c   1.000
_cell.angle_alpha   90.00
_cell.angle_beta   90.00
_cell.angle_gamma   90.00
#
_symmetry.space_group_name_H-M   'P 1'
#
loop_
_entity.id
_entity.type
_entity.pdbx_description
1 polymer ?
#
loop_
_entity_poly.entity_id
_entity_poly.type
_entity_poly.pdbx_seq_one_letter_code
_entity_poly.pdbx_strand_id
1 'polypeptide(L)'
;MDVAELSVLAAALEVPPVQLMYPDLADGQVEVLPARYVRSVEAARWFAGEAGLPLLDDEADYQSWLTQVEAWKANALPLIQSKRLQSIRDDTDGAERRIKDTNNPRLKENWERELTLRLENLYELVLDMRAGGLKVDDE
;
A
#
# COMPACT_ATOMS: atom_id res chain seq x y z
N MET A 1 -5.69 20.66 15.11
CA MET A 1 -6.03 19.88 13.92
C MET A 1 -6.06 18.42 14.31
N ASP A 2 -7.21 17.78 14.15
CA ASP A 2 -7.33 16.34 14.29
C ASP A 2 -7.31 15.65 12.91
N VAL A 3 -7.21 14.32 12.89
CA VAL A 3 -7.11 13.53 11.65
C VAL A 3 -8.41 13.56 10.82
N ALA A 4 -9.56 13.71 11.48
CA ALA A 4 -10.85 13.78 10.79
C ALA A 4 -11.02 15.13 10.10
N GLU A 5 -10.67 16.22 10.78
CA GLU A 5 -10.64 17.59 10.27
C GLU A 5 -9.73 17.71 9.05
N LEU A 6 -8.53 17.11 9.08
CA LEU A 6 -7.64 17.03 7.91
C LEU A 6 -8.34 16.40 6.70
N SER A 7 -9.07 15.30 6.91
CA SER A 7 -9.77 14.59 5.84
C SER A 7 -10.93 15.41 5.28
N VAL A 8 -11.69 16.09 6.15
CA VAL A 8 -12.79 16.99 5.75
C VAL A 8 -12.26 18.18 4.95
N LEU A 9 -11.15 18.79 5.40
CA LEU A 9 -10.52 19.90 4.70
C LEU A 9 -10.00 19.47 3.32
N ALA A 10 -9.33 18.31 3.24
CA ALA A 10 -8.84 17.77 1.99
C ALA A 10 -9.97 17.55 0.98
N ALA A 11 -11.08 16.96 1.44
CA ALA A 11 -12.28 16.77 0.63
C ALA A 11 -12.90 18.10 0.18
N ALA A 12 -13.00 19.09 1.07
CA ALA A 12 -13.54 20.41 0.75
C ALA A 12 -12.66 21.18 -0.26
N LEU A 13 -11.35 20.91 -0.27
CA LEU A 13 -10.37 21.50 -1.17
C LEU A 13 -10.14 20.66 -2.45
N GLU A 14 -10.83 19.52 -2.59
CA GLU A 14 -10.66 18.58 -3.71
C GLU A 14 -9.21 18.12 -3.92
N VAL A 15 -8.45 17.95 -2.82
CA VAL A 15 -7.06 17.45 -2.85
C VAL A 15 -6.90 16.16 -2.05
N PRO A 16 -5.91 15.30 -2.38
CA PRO A 16 -5.56 14.18 -1.52
C PRO A 16 -5.13 14.66 -0.12
N PRO A 17 -5.56 14.01 0.99
CA PRO A 17 -5.19 14.43 2.35
C PRO A 17 -3.68 14.56 2.58
N VAL A 18 -2.89 13.68 1.96
CA VAL A 18 -1.42 13.70 2.07
C VAL A 18 -0.80 14.99 1.50
N GLN A 19 -1.46 15.64 0.53
CA GLN A 19 -0.98 16.90 -0.07
C GLN A 19 -1.12 18.08 0.89
N LEU A 20 -2.11 18.06 1.80
CA LEU A 20 -2.22 19.06 2.86
C LEU A 20 -1.13 18.90 3.92
N MET A 21 -0.68 17.67 4.17
CA MET A 21 0.42 17.43 5.10
C MET A 21 1.80 17.72 4.49
N TYR A 22 1.97 17.39 3.21
CA TYR A 22 3.23 17.54 2.47
C TYR A 22 3.02 18.45 1.26
N PRO A 23 2.95 19.78 1.47
CA PRO A 23 2.53 20.74 0.44
C PRO A 23 3.48 20.83 -0.74
N ASP A 24 4.76 20.49 -0.55
CA ASP A 24 5.79 20.55 -1.59
C ASP A 24 5.93 19.24 -2.38
N LEU A 25 4.84 18.46 -2.52
CA LEU A 25 4.78 17.36 -3.49
C LEU A 25 4.98 17.89 -4.93
N ALA A 26 5.68 17.18 -5.82
CA ALA A 26 6.12 15.79 -5.68
C ALA A 26 7.49 15.56 -5.02
N ASP A 27 8.44 16.51 -5.06
CA ASP A 27 9.83 16.25 -4.62
C ASP A 27 10.51 17.43 -3.88
N GLY A 28 9.74 18.39 -3.37
CA GLY A 28 10.25 19.43 -2.48
C GLY A 28 10.58 18.90 -1.07
N GLN A 29 11.20 19.74 -0.23
CA GLN A 29 11.52 19.36 1.15
C GLN A 29 10.34 19.63 2.07
N VAL A 30 10.00 18.67 2.94
CA VAL A 30 8.95 18.80 3.94
C VAL A 30 9.43 18.34 5.30
N GLU A 31 8.94 18.97 6.35
CA GLU A 31 9.16 18.55 7.73
C GLU A 31 8.24 17.36 8.05
N VAL A 32 8.77 16.15 8.01
CA VAL A 32 8.01 14.91 8.25
C VAL A 32 7.74 14.66 9.73
N LEU A 33 8.67 15.13 10.58
CA LEU A 33 8.60 15.14 12.03
C LEU A 33 9.35 16.38 12.55
N PRO A 34 9.16 16.81 13.80
CA PRO A 34 9.84 18.01 14.32
C PRO A 34 11.35 17.99 14.07
N ALA A 35 11.84 19.06 13.43
CA ALA A 35 13.23 19.25 12.99
C ALA A 35 13.76 18.19 12.01
N ARG A 36 12.90 17.41 11.36
CA ARG A 36 13.27 16.30 10.47
C ARG A 36 12.68 16.53 9.09
N TYR A 37 13.56 16.82 8.13
CA TYR A 37 13.21 17.20 6.77
C TYR A 37 13.60 16.11 5.77
N VAL A 38 12.67 15.73 4.88
CA VAL A 38 12.91 14.75 3.80
C VAL A 38 12.24 15.20 2.51
N ARG A 39 12.44 14.45 1.42
CA ARG A 39 11.71 14.72 0.17
C ARG A 39 10.22 14.38 0.38
N SER A 40 9.33 15.20 -0.14
CA SER A 40 7.88 15.02 -0.01
C SER A 40 7.39 13.69 -0.58
N VAL A 41 8.01 13.17 -1.64
CA VAL A 41 7.77 11.81 -2.13
C VAL A 41 8.13 10.73 -1.10
N GLU A 42 9.23 10.89 -0.37
CA GLU A 42 9.64 9.93 0.67
C GLU A 42 8.69 9.99 1.87
N ALA A 43 8.29 11.19 2.27
CA ALA A 43 7.29 11.39 3.32
C ALA A 43 5.94 10.76 2.95
N ALA A 44 5.51 10.91 1.70
CA ALA A 44 4.27 10.29 1.19
C ALA A 44 4.37 8.75 1.16
N ARG A 45 5.51 8.19 0.72
CA ARG A 45 5.76 6.74 0.73
C ARG A 45 5.76 6.19 2.16
N TRP A 46 6.37 6.91 3.10
CA TRP A 46 6.33 6.55 4.51
C TRP A 46 4.90 6.57 5.06
N PHE A 47 4.15 7.64 4.82
CA PHE A 47 2.75 7.77 5.23
C PHE A 47 1.89 6.62 4.70
N ALA A 48 2.15 6.18 3.47
CA ALA A 48 1.44 5.08 2.82
C ALA A 48 1.93 3.68 3.23
N GLY A 49 2.88 3.55 4.16
CA GLY A 49 3.42 2.26 4.59
C GLY A 49 4.35 1.58 3.57
N GLU A 50 4.89 2.33 2.60
CA GLU A 50 5.73 1.79 1.50
C GLU A 50 7.23 1.88 1.77
N ALA A 51 7.62 2.76 2.70
CA ALA A 51 8.99 2.98 3.11
C ALA A 51 9.04 3.18 4.61
N GLY A 52 10.10 2.68 5.26
CA GLY A 52 10.36 2.98 6.66
C GLY A 52 10.54 4.49 6.90
N LEU A 53 10.44 4.91 8.16
CA LEU A 53 10.84 6.27 8.52
C LEU A 53 12.29 6.51 8.09
N PRO A 54 12.57 7.58 7.32
CA PRO A 54 13.94 7.95 6.91
C PRO A 54 14.78 8.51 8.07
N LEU A 55 14.55 8.04 9.31
CA LEU A 55 15.03 8.63 10.56
C LEU A 55 16.16 7.86 11.25
N LEU A 56 16.77 6.90 10.58
CA LEU A 56 17.79 6.13 11.26
C LEU A 56 19.04 7.03 11.32
N ASP A 57 19.17 7.74 12.44
CA ASP A 57 20.33 8.53 12.82
C ASP A 57 21.58 7.70 12.49
N ASP A 58 22.59 8.31 11.87
CA ASP A 58 23.85 7.66 11.45
C ASP A 58 24.61 6.96 12.60
N GLU A 59 24.13 7.14 13.85
CA GLU A 59 24.74 6.69 15.09
C GLU A 59 24.01 5.50 15.76
N ALA A 60 22.91 5.01 15.17
CA ALA A 60 22.23 3.80 15.66
C ALA A 60 23.04 2.53 15.32
N ASP A 61 23.35 1.71 16.33
CA ASP A 61 23.93 0.39 16.09
C ASP A 61 22.98 -0.48 15.23
N TYR A 62 23.58 -1.34 14.38
CA TYR A 62 22.90 -2.16 13.38
C TYR A 62 21.76 -3.02 13.97
N GLN A 63 21.90 -3.50 15.21
CA GLN A 63 20.86 -4.29 15.88
C GLN A 63 19.62 -3.46 16.25
N SER A 64 19.83 -2.21 16.67
CA SER A 64 18.74 -1.26 16.94
C SER A 64 18.01 -0.92 15.64
N TRP A 65 18.77 -0.70 14.56
CA TRP A 65 18.22 -0.47 13.22
C TRP A 65 17.34 -1.64 12.77
N LEU A 66 17.83 -2.88 12.85
CA LEU A 66 17.08 -4.08 12.48
C LEU A 66 15.75 -4.18 13.26
N THR A 67 15.81 -4.01 14.58
CA THR A 67 14.63 -4.12 15.45
C THR A 67 13.56 -3.09 15.09
N GLN A 68 13.96 -1.83 14.82
CA GLN A 68 13.03 -0.77 14.42
C GLN A 68 12.41 -1.03 13.05
N VAL A 69 13.21 -1.50 12.09
CA VAL A 69 12.73 -1.85 10.75
C VAL A 69 11.75 -3.03 10.81
N GLU A 70 12.03 -4.06 11.60
CA GLU A 70 11.14 -5.21 11.80
C GLU A 70 9.82 -4.81 12.46
N ALA A 71 9.88 -4.02 13.54
CA ALA A 71 8.69 -3.50 14.21
C ALA A 71 7.85 -2.64 13.26
N TRP A 72 8.49 -1.78 12.47
CA TRP A 72 7.80 -0.98 11.46
C TRP A 72 7.12 -1.86 10.41
N LYS A 73 7.83 -2.85 9.84
CA LYS A 73 7.27 -3.78 8.84
C LYS A 73 6.07 -4.52 9.39
N ALA A 74 6.13 -5.00 10.64
CA ALA A 74 5.01 -5.67 11.28
C ALA A 74 3.80 -4.75 11.42
N ASN A 75 4.01 -3.48 11.80
CA ASN A 75 2.93 -2.49 11.94
C ASN A 75 2.38 -1.98 10.60
N ALA A 76 3.18 -1.99 9.54
CA ALA A 76 2.77 -1.63 8.18
C ALA A 76 2.12 -2.80 7.42
N LEU A 77 2.21 -4.03 7.95
CA LEU A 77 1.70 -5.24 7.30
C LEU A 77 0.23 -5.13 6.85
N PRO A 78 -0.70 -4.55 7.64
CA PRO A 78 -2.09 -4.39 7.20
C PRO A 78 -2.21 -3.54 5.93
N LEU A 79 -1.45 -2.44 5.81
CA LEU A 79 -1.44 -1.59 4.62
C LEU A 79 -0.82 -2.30 3.43
N ILE A 80 0.29 -3.00 3.64
CA ILE A 80 0.98 -3.77 2.60
C ILE A 80 0.07 -4.88 2.05
N GLN A 81 -0.56 -5.64 2.94
CA GLN A 81 -1.49 -6.71 2.57
C GLN A 81 -2.74 -6.15 1.89
N SER A 82 -3.28 -5.02 2.35
CA SER A 82 -4.43 -4.36 1.69
C SER A 82 -4.12 -3.93 0.26
N LYS A 83 -2.94 -3.35 0.01
CA LYS A 83 -2.51 -2.98 -1.35
C LYS A 83 -2.32 -4.20 -2.25
N ARG A 84 -1.72 -5.27 -1.70
CA ARG A 84 -1.53 -6.53 -2.42
C ARG A 84 -2.88 -7.18 -2.76
N LEU A 85 -3.83 -7.17 -1.82
CA LEU A 85 -5.18 -7.67 -2.01
C LEU A 85 -5.87 -6.92 -3.15
N GLN A 86 -5.85 -5.58 -3.12
CA GLN A 86 -6.46 -4.77 -4.18
C GLN A 86 -5.82 -5.04 -5.55
N SER A 87 -4.49 -5.12 -5.62
CA SER A 87 -3.79 -5.41 -6.88
C SER A 87 -4.21 -6.77 -7.47
N ILE A 88 -4.33 -7.81 -6.63
CA ILE A 88 -4.73 -9.14 -7.09
C ILE A 88 -6.20 -9.13 -7.54
N ARG A 89 -7.08 -8.41 -6.83
CA ARG A 89 -8.48 -8.23 -7.24
C ARG A 89 -8.57 -7.55 -8.60
N ASP A 90 -7.90 -6.41 -8.78
CA ASP A 90 -7.90 -5.65 -10.03
C ASP A 90 -7.37 -6.48 -11.21
N ASP A 91 -6.31 -7.26 -10.97
CA ASP A 91 -5.73 -8.16 -11.96
C ASP A 91 -6.68 -9.33 -12.32
N THR A 92 -7.40 -9.86 -11.32
CA THR A 92 -8.39 -10.94 -11.48
C THR A 92 -9.57 -10.45 -12.31
N ASP A 93 -10.17 -9.31 -11.94
CA ASP A 93 -11.24 -8.66 -12.70
C ASP A 93 -10.80 -8.32 -14.14
N GLY A 94 -9.57 -7.82 -14.27
CA GLY A 94 -8.96 -7.56 -15.57
C GLY A 94 -8.82 -8.81 -16.42
N ALA A 95 -8.38 -9.93 -15.83
CA ALA A 95 -8.25 -11.21 -16.51
C ALA A 95 -9.60 -11.79 -16.92
N GLU A 96 -10.61 -11.75 -16.06
CA GLU A 96 -11.97 -12.19 -16.39
C GLU A 96 -12.56 -11.42 -17.57
N ARG A 97 -12.42 -10.09 -17.58
CA ARG A 97 -12.86 -9.26 -18.70
C ARG A 97 -12.17 -9.69 -19.99
N ARG A 98 -10.84 -9.87 -19.97
CA ARG A 98 -10.08 -10.34 -21.14
C ARG A 98 -10.56 -11.71 -21.65
N ILE A 99 -10.87 -12.65 -20.76
CA ILE A 99 -11.38 -13.99 -21.11
C ILE A 99 -12.77 -13.90 -21.76
N LYS A 100 -13.64 -13.03 -21.24
CA LYS A 100 -14.99 -12.80 -21.79
C LYS A 100 -14.94 -12.18 -23.18
N ASP A 101 -14.01 -11.25 -23.41
CA ASP A 101 -13.96 -10.45 -24.64
C ASP A 101 -13.17 -11.11 -25.78
N THR A 102 -12.39 -12.16 -25.50
CA THR A 102 -11.55 -12.80 -26.53
C THR A 102 -12.27 -13.87 -27.34
N ASN A 103 -12.06 -13.84 -28.65
CA ASN A 103 -12.49 -14.89 -29.56
C ASN A 103 -11.38 -15.90 -29.87
N ASN A 104 -10.17 -15.73 -29.32
CA ASN A 104 -9.03 -16.62 -29.57
C ASN A 104 -8.98 -17.75 -28.54
N PRO A 105 -9.25 -19.02 -28.92
CA PRO A 105 -9.33 -20.12 -27.97
C PRO A 105 -8.02 -20.40 -27.21
N ARG A 106 -6.86 -20.19 -27.86
CA ARG A 106 -5.55 -20.41 -27.21
C ARG A 106 -5.24 -19.35 -26.17
N LEU A 107 -5.57 -18.08 -26.46
CA LEU A 107 -5.42 -17.00 -25.48
C LEU A 107 -6.40 -17.19 -24.32
N LYS A 108 -7.64 -17.58 -24.62
CA LYS A 108 -8.65 -17.89 -23.62
C LYS A 108 -8.16 -18.95 -22.65
N GLU A 109 -7.72 -20.10 -23.16
CA GLU A 109 -7.21 -21.20 -22.33
C GLU A 109 -5.99 -20.78 -21.48
N ASN A 110 -5.06 -20.02 -22.05
CA ASN A 110 -3.90 -19.53 -21.30
C ASN A 110 -4.31 -18.58 -20.16
N TRP A 111 -5.18 -17.62 -20.45
CA TRP A 111 -5.67 -16.67 -19.44
C TRP A 111 -6.54 -17.34 -18.39
N GLU A 112 -7.32 -18.36 -18.73
CA GLU A 112 -8.07 -19.18 -17.77
C GLU A 112 -7.13 -19.87 -16.77
N ARG A 113 -6.02 -20.47 -17.24
CA ARG A 113 -5.01 -21.05 -16.33
C ARG A 113 -4.36 -20.00 -15.44
N GLU A 114 -4.02 -18.84 -16.02
CA GLU A 114 -3.43 -17.73 -15.26
C GLU A 114 -4.40 -17.18 -14.20
N LEU A 115 -5.69 -17.09 -14.53
CA LEU A 115 -6.75 -16.70 -13.61
C LEU A 115 -6.87 -17.69 -12.44
N THR A 116 -6.82 -19.00 -12.70
CA THR A 116 -6.82 -20.01 -11.63
C THR A 116 -5.68 -19.79 -10.64
N LEU A 117 -4.45 -19.59 -11.13
CA LEU A 117 -3.28 -19.33 -10.27
C LEU A 117 -3.45 -18.02 -9.47
N ARG A 118 -4.06 -16.99 -10.04
CA ARG A 118 -4.34 -15.72 -9.34
C ARG A 118 -5.38 -15.91 -8.24
N LEU A 119 -6.45 -16.67 -8.51
CA LEU A 119 -7.49 -16.97 -7.53
C LEU A 119 -6.96 -17.80 -6.35
N GLU A 120 -6.07 -18.76 -6.61
CA GLU A 120 -5.35 -19.49 -5.56
C GLU A 120 -4.49 -18.54 -4.71
N ASN A 121 -3.69 -17.67 -5.34
CA ASN A 121 -2.89 -16.68 -4.62
C ASN A 121 -3.74 -15.69 -3.81
N LEU A 122 -4.89 -15.29 -4.34
CA LEU A 122 -5.85 -14.44 -3.65
C LEU A 122 -6.38 -15.14 -2.40
N TYR A 123 -6.81 -16.39 -2.55
CA TYR A 123 -7.34 -17.19 -1.45
C TYR A 123 -6.34 -17.35 -0.31
N GLU A 124 -5.09 -17.73 -0.63
CA GLU A 124 -4.02 -17.85 0.38
C GLU A 124 -3.74 -16.52 1.09
N LEU A 125 -3.70 -15.40 0.33
CA LEU A 125 -3.51 -14.09 0.93
C LEU A 125 -4.65 -13.71 1.88
N VAL A 126 -5.91 -13.98 1.50
CA VAL A 126 -7.07 -13.69 2.35
C VAL A 126 -7.04 -14.54 3.62
N LEU A 127 -6.65 -15.82 3.53
CA LEU A 127 -6.45 -16.68 4.69
C LEU A 127 -5.37 -16.12 5.63
N ASP A 128 -4.21 -15.73 5.10
CA ASP A 128 -3.13 -15.14 5.87
C ASP A 128 -3.56 -13.84 6.57
N MET A 129 -4.29 -12.97 5.86
CA MET A 129 -4.83 -11.73 6.42
C MET A 129 -5.80 -12.00 7.57
N ARG A 130 -6.72 -12.96 7.40
CA ARG A 130 -7.69 -13.34 8.44
C ARG A 130 -7.01 -13.99 9.64
N ALA A 131 -6.03 -14.84 9.42
CA ALA A 131 -5.21 -15.44 10.48
C ALA A 131 -4.45 -14.37 11.28
N GLY A 132 -4.04 -13.29 10.62
CA GLY A 132 -3.45 -12.09 11.23
C GLY A 132 -4.46 -11.15 11.90
N GLY A 133 -5.76 -11.49 11.94
CA GLY A 133 -6.80 -10.67 12.56
C GLY A 133 -7.30 -9.51 11.70
N LEU A 134 -6.93 -9.44 10.42
CA LEU A 134 -7.43 -8.42 9.51
C LEU A 134 -8.83 -8.79 9.01
N LYS A 135 -9.69 -7.79 8.94
CA LYS A 135 -11.01 -7.92 8.32
C LYS A 135 -10.85 -7.87 6.81
N VAL A 136 -11.29 -8.93 6.14
CA VAL A 136 -11.39 -9.00 4.67
C VAL A 136 -12.78 -9.48 4.32
N ASP A 137 -13.54 -8.66 3.60
CA ASP A 137 -14.88 -9.02 3.14
C ASP A 137 -14.80 -10.06 2.01
N ASP A 138 -15.73 -11.03 2.02
CA ASP A 138 -15.76 -12.15 1.07
C ASP A 138 -16.21 -11.75 -0.35
N GLU A 139 -16.73 -10.52 -0.54
CA GLU A 139 -17.40 -9.99 -1.76
C GLU A 139 -18.11 -11.02 -2.67
#